data_AF-A0A936PM35-F1
#
_entry.id   AF-A0A936PM35-F1
#
_cell.length_a   1.000
_cell.length_b   1.000
_cell.length_c   1.000
_cell.angle_alpha   90.00
_cell.angle_beta   90.00
_cell.angle_gamma   90.00
#
_symmetry.space_group_name_H-M   'P 1'
#
loop_
_entity.id
_entity.type
_entity.pdbx_description
1 polymer ?
#
loop_
_entity_poly.entity_id
_entity_poly.type
_entity_poly.pdbx_seq_one_letter_code
_entity_poly.pdbx_strand_id
1 'polypeptide(L)'
;MLNDILLLNKKHENAAQTILEKVMEERKGKYIITISGEVETGKCEVAHMLGRLLKKQGLRVKLLHMDNYYRIAPLERTEWRKKTWY
;
A
#
# COMPACT_ATOMS: atom_id res chain seq x y z
N MET A 1 -7.34 5.50 -5.74
CA MET A 1 -6.43 4.55 -6.42
C MET A 1 -6.90 4.17 -7.82
N LEU A 2 -8.19 3.88 -8.05
CA LEU A 2 -8.69 3.78 -9.42
C LEU A 2 -8.50 5.16 -10.09
N ASN A 3 -7.57 5.24 -11.03
CA ASN A 3 -7.18 6.43 -11.82
C ASN A 3 -6.29 7.49 -11.13
N ASP A 4 -5.68 7.20 -9.97
CA ASP A 4 -4.75 8.17 -9.35
C ASP A 4 -3.33 8.06 -9.93
N ILE A 5 -2.73 9.21 -10.21
CA ILE A 5 -1.32 9.33 -10.58
C ILE A 5 -0.49 9.33 -9.30
N LEU A 6 0.41 8.36 -9.14
CA LEU A 6 1.32 8.30 -7.99
C LEU A 6 2.45 9.32 -8.16
N LEU A 7 2.55 10.27 -7.23
CA LEU A 7 3.64 11.26 -7.20
C LEU A 7 4.80 10.70 -6.37
N LEU A 8 5.80 10.15 -7.06
CA LEU A 8 6.96 9.54 -6.44
C LEU A 8 8.03 10.60 -6.14
N ASN A 9 8.60 10.54 -4.94
CA ASN A 9 9.70 11.40 -4.52
C ASN A 9 10.80 10.58 -3.82
N LYS A 10 11.96 11.20 -3.57
CA LYS A 10 13.10 10.55 -2.88
C LYS A 10 12.76 10.08 -1.47
N LYS A 11 11.85 10.75 -0.75
CA LYS A 11 11.46 10.33 0.60
C LYS A 11 10.72 8.98 0.56
N HIS A 12 9.84 8.78 -0.42
CA HIS A 12 9.15 7.50 -0.62
C HIS A 12 10.12 6.39 -0.99
N GLU A 13 11.12 6.69 -1.82
CA GLU A 13 12.17 5.74 -2.19
C GLU A 13 13.02 5.33 -0.99
N ASN A 14 13.48 6.30 -0.20
CA ASN A 14 14.26 6.04 1.01
C ASN A 14 13.47 5.20 2.02
N ALA A 15 12.20 5.54 2.24
CA ALA A 15 11.32 4.77 3.13
C ALA A 15 11.15 3.33 2.62
N ALA A 16 10.93 3.14 1.32
CA ALA A 16 10.82 1.82 0.71
C ALA A 16 12.14 1.01 0.82
N GLN A 17 13.28 1.68 0.71
CA GLN A 17 14.60 1.05 0.84
C GLN A 17 14.85 0.55 2.27
N THR A 18 14.54 1.35 3.29
CA THR A 18 14.64 0.92 4.69
C THR A 18 13.74 -0.27 4.98
N ILE A 19 12.52 -0.30 4.42
CA ILE A 19 11.62 -1.46 4.57
C ILE A 19 12.19 -2.69 3.84
N LEU A 20 12.76 -2.51 2.65
CA LEU A 20 13.37 -3.61 1.88
C LEU A 20 14.46 -4.30 2.70
N GLU A 21 15.39 -3.54 3.28
CA GLU A 21 16.50 -4.07 4.08
C GLU A 21 15.99 -4.98 5.20
N LYS A 22 15.01 -4.50 5.96
CA LYS A 22 14.38 -5.26 7.03
C LYS A 22 13.68 -6.53 6.52
N VAL A 23 12.95 -6.43 5.42
CA VAL A 23 12.25 -7.58 4.82
C VAL A 23 13.23 -8.64 4.32
N MET A 24 14.38 -8.23 3.77
CA MET A 24 15.38 -9.17 3.26
C MET A 24 16.08 -9.94 4.38
N GLU A 25 16.23 -9.33 5.55
CA GLU A 25 16.78 -9.96 6.75
C GLU A 25 15.76 -10.93 7.40
N GLU A 26 14.50 -10.51 7.52
CA GLU A 26 13.51 -11.23 8.32
C GLU A 26 12.71 -12.29 7.54
N ARG A 27 12.53 -12.12 6.22
CA ARG A 27 11.54 -12.95 5.51
C ARG A 27 11.94 -14.43 5.45
N LYS A 28 10.97 -15.29 5.73
CA LYS A 28 11.02 -16.74 5.46
C LYS A 28 9.74 -17.16 4.77
N GLY A 29 9.86 -17.74 3.57
CA GLY A 29 8.69 -18.16 2.78
C GLY A 29 7.77 -17.01 2.39
N LYS A 30 6.46 -17.20 2.56
CA LYS A 30 5.42 -16.20 2.25
C LYS A 30 5.43 -15.11 3.32
N TYR A 31 5.57 -13.85 2.88
CA TYR A 31 5.68 -12.69 3.76
C TYR A 31 4.61 -11.64 3.41
N ILE A 32 3.97 -11.05 4.41
CA ILE A 32 2.92 -10.03 4.23
C ILE A 32 3.39 -8.74 4.90
N ILE A 33 3.33 -7.63 4.15
CA ILE A 33 3.71 -6.31 4.61
C ILE A 33 2.46 -5.43 4.54
N THR A 34 2.15 -4.76 5.65
CA THR A 34 1.04 -3.80 5.72
C THR A 34 1.63 -2.41 5.91
N ILE A 35 1.23 -1.46 5.04
CA ILE A 35 1.61 -0.06 5.17
C ILE A 35 0.38 0.72 5.64
N SER A 36 0.44 1.19 6.88
CA SER A 36 -0.59 2.00 7.54
C SER A 36 -0.10 3.40 7.83
N GLY A 37 -1.03 4.31 8.12
CA GLY A 37 -0.76 5.71 8.42
C GLY A 37 -1.97 6.58 8.13
N GLU A 38 -1.85 7.88 8.37
CA GLU A 38 -2.93 8.85 8.11
C GLU A 38 -3.18 9.04 6.60
N VAL A 39 -4.32 9.64 6.26
CA VAL A 39 -4.67 10.00 4.88
C VAL A 39 -3.60 10.95 4.32
N GLU A 40 -3.30 10.86 3.02
CA GLU A 40 -2.32 11.72 2.31
C GLU A 40 -0.84 11.62 2.75
N THR A 41 -0.46 10.61 3.53
CA THR A 41 0.93 10.42 4.00
C THR A 41 1.85 9.67 3.03
N GLY A 42 1.41 9.34 1.81
CA GLY A 42 2.26 8.68 0.81
C GLY A 42 2.30 7.14 0.88
N LYS A 43 1.35 6.51 1.57
CA LYS A 43 1.31 5.04 1.80
C LYS A 43 1.30 4.24 0.50
N CYS A 44 0.53 4.70 -0.49
CA CYS A 44 0.40 4.03 -1.78
C CYS A 44 1.70 4.09 -2.57
N GLU A 45 2.37 5.24 -2.52
CA GLU A 45 3.63 5.53 -3.17
C GLU A 45 4.75 4.67 -2.58
N VAL A 46 4.85 4.60 -1.26
CA VAL A 46 5.82 3.73 -0.58
C VAL A 46 5.55 2.26 -0.91
N ALA A 47 4.29 1.81 -0.85
CA ALA A 47 3.94 0.44 -1.23
C ALA A 47 4.34 0.11 -2.66
N HIS A 48 4.08 1.04 -3.59
CA HIS A 48 4.42 0.89 -5.00
C HIS A 48 5.94 0.78 -5.21
N MET A 49 6.71 1.68 -4.58
CA MET A 49 8.17 1.68 -4.66
C MET A 49 8.77 0.40 -4.07
N LEU A 50 8.32 0.01 -2.88
CA LEU A 50 8.73 -1.22 -2.22
C LEU A 50 8.43 -2.44 -3.10
N GLY A 51 7.24 -2.50 -3.71
CA GLY A 51 6.88 -3.56 -4.63
C GLY A 51 7.80 -3.65 -5.85
N ARG A 52 8.23 -2.52 -6.42
CA ARG A 52 9.21 -2.49 -7.52
C ARG A 52 10.58 -2.97 -7.06
N LEU A 53 11.05 -2.52 -5.89
CA LEU A 53 12.34 -2.92 -5.33
C LEU A 53 12.39 -4.42 -5.05
N LEU A 54 11.36 -4.98 -4.41
CA LEU A 54 11.26 -6.42 -4.16
C LEU A 54 11.23 -7.24 -5.45
N LYS A 55 10.53 -6.76 -6.50
CA LYS A 55 10.55 -7.41 -7.82
C LYS A 55 11.94 -7.40 -8.46
N LYS A 56 12.71 -6.31 -8.31
CA LYS A 56 14.11 -6.24 -8.77
C LYS A 56 15.01 -7.27 -8.07
N GLN A 57 14.69 -7.63 -6.83
CA GLN A 57 15.35 -8.72 -6.09
C GLN A 57 14.87 -10.13 -6.51
N GLY A 58 14.11 -10.26 -7.60
CA GLY A 58 13.60 -11.53 -8.12
C GLY A 58 12.36 -12.07 -7.39
N LEU A 59 11.72 -11.26 -6.54
CA LEU A 59 10.57 -11.71 -5.75
C LEU A 59 9.24 -11.53 -6.48
N ARG A 60 8.37 -12.53 -6.35
CA ARG A 60 6.97 -12.41 -6.78
C ARG A 60 6.19 -11.62 -5.74
N VAL A 61 5.70 -10.45 -6.14
CA VAL A 61 4.97 -9.52 -5.27
C VAL A 61 3.60 -9.18 -5.85
N LYS A 62 2.59 -9.21 -4.99
CA LYS A 62 1.25 -8.70 -5.27
C LYS A 62 0.96 -7.53 -4.34
N LEU A 63 0.66 -6.36 -4.92
CA LEU A 63 0.12 -5.23 -4.15
C LEU A 63 -1.40 -5.36 -4.04
N LEU A 64 -1.90 -5.08 -2.85
CA LEU A 64 -3.33 -5.01 -2.53
C LEU A 64 -3.60 -3.65 -1.92
N HIS A 65 -4.47 -2.85 -2.56
CA HIS A 65 -4.93 -1.58 -2.01
C HIS A 65 -6.32 -1.81 -1.43
N MET A 66 -6.47 -1.60 -0.12
CA MET A 66 -7.75 -1.83 0.57
C MET A 66 -8.91 -1.07 -0.09
N ASP A 67 -8.65 0.12 -0.63
CA ASP A 67 -9.64 0.94 -1.32
C ASP A 67 -10.28 0.28 -2.54
N ASN A 68 -9.59 -0.70 -3.16
CA ASN A 68 -10.08 -1.41 -4.34
C ASN A 68 -11.08 -2.53 -4.00
N TYR A 69 -11.23 -2.88 -2.72
CA TYR A 69 -12.04 -4.02 -2.27
C TYR A 69 -13.31 -3.61 -1.53
N TYR A 70 -13.63 -2.32 -1.49
CA TYR A 70 -14.90 -1.87 -0.95
C TYR A 70 -16.04 -2.21 -1.91
N ARG A 71 -17.11 -2.79 -1.35
CA ARG A 71 -18.36 -3.02 -2.07
C ARG A 71 -19.09 -1.72 -2.42
N ILE A 72 -18.96 -0.71 -1.56
CA ILE A 72 -19.70 0.55 -1.65
C ILE A 72 -18.80 1.64 -2.25
N ALA A 73 -19.35 2.40 -3.20
CA ALA A 73 -18.63 3.47 -3.89
C ALA A 73 -18.18 4.55 -2.88
N PRO A 74 -17.00 5.18 -3.04
CA PRO A 74 -16.43 6.13 -2.07
C PRO A 74 -17.42 7.20 -1.57
N LEU A 75 -18.18 7.80 -2.47
CA LEU A 75 -19.16 8.86 -2.17
C LEU A 75 -20.33 8.38 -1.29
N GLU A 76 -20.66 7.10 -1.36
CA GLU A 76 -21.80 6.51 -0.65
C GLU A 76 -21.40 5.90 0.70
N ARG A 77 -20.10 5.74 0.97
CA ARG A 77 -19.60 5.01 2.14
C ARG A 77 -20.07 5.62 3.46
N THR A 78 -20.09 6.96 3.57
CA THR A 78 -20.50 7.63 4.82
C THR A 78 -21.97 7.40 5.12
N GLU A 79 -22.85 7.58 4.13
CA GLU A 79 -24.29 7.35 4.31
C GLU A 79 -24.62 5.87 4.53
N TRP A 80 -23.94 4.97 3.82
CA TRP A 80 -24.07 3.54 4.07
C TRP A 80 -23.66 3.16 5.50
N ARG A 81 -22.58 3.76 6.02
CA ARG A 81 -22.13 3.52 7.40
C ARG A 81 -23.18 3.94 8.42
N LYS A 82 -23.75 5.14 8.25
CA LYS A 82 -24.81 5.66 9.13
C LYS A 82 -26.07 4.79 9.14
N LYS A 83 -26.45 4.19 8.01
CA LYS A 83 -27.66 3.36 7.91
C LYS A 83 -27.49 1.92 8.42
N THR A 84 -26.26 1.41 8.42
CA THR A 84 -26.01 -0.02 8.67
C THR A 84 -25.39 -0.29 10.04
N TRP A 85 -24.62 0.67 10.58
CA TRP A 85 -23.84 0.48 11.81
C TRP A 85 -24.33 1.32 12.99
N TYR A 86 -25.30 2.20 12.75
CA TYR A 86 -26.09 2.91 13.77
C TYR A 86 -27.54 2.50 13.62
#